data_AF-A0A6P0JWR7-F1
#
_entry.id   AF-A0A6P0JWR7-F1
#
_cell.length_a   1.000
_cell.length_b   1.000
_cell.length_c   1.000
_cell.angle_alpha   90.00
_cell.angle_beta   90.00
_cell.angle_gamma   90.00
#
_symmetry.space_group_name_H-M   'P 1'
#
loop_
_entity.id
_entity.type
_entity.pdbx_description
1 polymer ?
#
loop_
_entity_poly.entity_id
_entity_poly.type
_entity_poly.pdbx_seq_one_letter_code
_entity_poly.pdbx_strand_id
1 'polypeptide(L)' 'MTLSIWTGQSYPLGATWDGKGTNFAIFSENADAVELCLFDEQDRETCIEL' A
#
# COMPACT_ATOMS: atom_id res chain seq x y z
N MET A 1 -5.32 15.95 -1.48
CA MET A 1 -4.69 15.31 -2.65
C MET A 1 -5.49 14.07 -2.96
N THR A 2 -5.93 13.88 -4.21
CA THR A 2 -6.61 12.64 -4.61
C THR A 2 -5.55 11.58 -4.93
N LEU A 3 -5.50 10.51 -4.14
CA LEU A 3 -4.60 9.38 -4.38
C LEU A 3 -5.17 8.54 -5.53
N SER A 4 -4.34 8.23 -6.53
CA SER A 4 -4.72 7.30 -7.61
C SER A 4 -4.35 5.89 -7.18
N ILE A 5 -5.35 5.02 -7.01
CA ILE A 5 -5.16 3.63 -6.59
C ILE A 5 -5.29 2.71 -7.82
N TRP A 6 -4.38 1.75 -7.94
CA TRP A 6 -4.38 0.71 -8.96
C TRP A 6 -4.35 -0.67 -8.30
N THR A 7 -4.79 -1.71 -9.02
CA THR A 7 -4.87 -3.09 -8.51
C THR A 7 -3.52 -3.71 -8.11
N GLY A 8 -2.40 -3.15 -8.61
CA GLY A 8 -1.07 -3.67 -8.31
C GLY A 8 -0.80 -5.07 -8.90
N GLN A 9 0.16 -5.76 -8.30
CA GLN A 9 0.58 -7.15 -8.57
C GLN A 9 0.81 -7.87 -7.24
N SER A 10 0.48 -9.16 -7.16
CA SER A 10 0.64 -9.97 -5.95
C SER A 10 2.10 -10.35 -5.63
N TYR A 11 3.06 -10.00 -6.49
CA TYR A 11 4.48 -10.31 -6.33
C TYR A 11 5.36 -9.24 -7.00
N PRO A 12 6.58 -8.96 -6.50
CA PRO A 12 7.20 -9.49 -5.28
C PRO A 12 6.53 -8.98 -4.01
N LEU A 13 6.60 -9.77 -2.93
CA LEU A 13 6.14 -9.35 -1.61
C LEU A 13 6.91 -8.12 -1.13
N GLY A 14 6.23 -7.26 -0.37
CA GLY A 14 6.75 -6.00 0.13
C GLY A 14 6.35 -4.81 -0.74
N ALA A 15 7.11 -3.72 -0.60
CA ALA A 15 6.92 -2.48 -1.34
C ALA A 15 7.94 -2.36 -2.46
N THR A 16 7.49 -2.19 -3.71
CA THR A 16 8.36 -2.09 -4.89
C THR A 16 8.01 -0.87 -5.72
N TRP A 17 8.99 0.01 -5.95
CA TRP A 17 8.86 1.17 -6.85
C TRP A 17 9.09 0.77 -8.30
N ASP A 18 8.16 1.10 -9.19
CA ASP A 18 8.21 0.74 -10.62
C ASP A 18 8.55 1.92 -11.56
N GLY A 19 8.83 3.11 -11.01
CA GLY A 19 9.06 4.34 -11.77
C GLY A 19 7.83 5.24 -11.93
N LYS A 20 6.63 4.75 -11.62
CA LYS A 20 5.36 5.51 -11.66
C LYS A 20 4.59 5.46 -10.34
N GLY A 21 4.72 4.38 -9.60
CA GLY A 21 4.03 4.11 -8.35
C GLY A 21 4.78 3.09 -7.50
N THR A 22 4.33 2.93 -6.25
CA THR A 22 4.78 1.84 -5.39
C THR A 22 3.71 0.75 -5.38
N ASN A 23 4.09 -0.47 -5.76
CA ASN A 23 3.27 -1.65 -5.57
C ASN A 23 3.49 -2.22 -4.16
N PHE A 24 2.41 -2.49 -3.43
CA PHE A 24 2.44 -3.19 -2.15
C PHE A 24 1.81 -4.57 -2.32
N ALA A 25 2.56 -5.62 -1.97
CA ALA A 25 2.06 -6.98 -1.95
C ALA A 25 2.32 -7.62 -0.58
N ILE A 26 1.25 -8.02 0.09
CA ILE A 26 1.29 -8.54 1.45
C ILE A 26 0.63 -9.91 1.43
N PHE A 27 1.28 -10.88 2.06
CA PHE A 27 0.68 -12.18 2.33
C PHE A 27 0.17 -12.19 3.77
N SER A 28 -1.05 -12.64 3.96
CA SER A 28 -1.58 -13.01 5.27
C SER A 28 -2.41 -14.28 5.12
N GLU A 29 -2.13 -15.28 5.95
CA GLU A 29 -2.90 -16.52 5.98
C GLU A 29 -4.26 -16.33 6.69
N ASN A 30 -4.33 -15.38 7.63
CA ASN A 30 -5.42 -15.30 8.61
C ASN A 30 -6.00 -13.88 8.78
N ALA A 31 -5.63 -12.91 7.94
CA ALA A 31 -6.19 -11.55 8.07
C ALA A 31 -7.59 -11.46 7.46
N ASP A 32 -8.50 -10.85 8.19
CA ASP A 32 -9.84 -10.51 7.69
C ASP A 32 -9.85 -9.24 6.83
N ALA A 33 -8.90 -8.33 7.05
CA ALA A 33 -8.71 -7.08 6.32
C ALA A 33 -7.25 -6.60 6.40
N VAL A 34 -6.84 -5.72 5.47
CA VAL A 34 -5.52 -5.09 5.45
C VAL A 34 -5.68 -3.59 5.17
N GLU A 35 -4.94 -2.76 5.90
CA GLU A 35 -4.87 -1.31 5.66
C GLU A 35 -3.44 -0.89 5.29
N LEU A 36 -3.32 -0.01 4.30
CA LEU A 36 -2.08 0.67 3.96
C LEU A 36 -2.09 2.07 4.60
N CYS A 37 -1.23 2.26 5.60
CA CYS A 37 -1.04 3.56 6.26
C CYS A 37 0.22 4.25 5.74
N LEU A 38 0.05 5.46 5.21
CA LEU A 38 1.11 6.31 4.70
C LEU A 38 1.34 7.47 5.65
N PHE A 39 2.61 7.78 5.90
CA PHE A 39 3.03 8.85 6.80
C PHE A 39 3.76 9.93 6.00
N ASP A 40 3.48 11.19 6.30
CA ASP A 40 4.21 12.33 5.74
C ASP A 40 5.32 12.85 6.67
N GLU A 41 6.04 13.87 6.23
CA GLU A 41 7.15 14.48 6.97
C GLU A 41 6.72 15.17 8.29
N GLN A 42 5.42 15.35 8.52
CA GLN A 42 4.87 15.88 9.76
C GLN A 42 4.26 14.79 10.64
N ASP A 43 4.58 13.51 10.38
CA ASP A 43 4.02 12.33 11.04
C ASP A 43 2.48 12.24 10.92
N ARG A 44 1.88 12.86 9.90
CA ARG A 44 0.44 12.70 9.66
C ARG A 44 0.19 11.40 8.92
N GLU A 45 -0.75 10.63 9.44
CA GLU A 45 -1.14 9.33 8.91
C GLU A 45 -2.33 9.45 7.94
N THR A 46 -2.31 8.64 6.88
CA THR A 46 -3.46 8.39 6.01
C THR A 46 -3.56 6.90 5.75
N CYS A 47 -4.62 6.26 6.25
CA CYS A 47 -4.86 4.82 6.06
C CYS A 47 -5.88 4.55 4.96
N ILE A 48 -5.63 3.49 4.19
CA ILE A 48 -6.41 3.06 3.03
C ILE A 48 -6.74 1.59 3.23
N GLU A 49 -8.03 1.26 3.27
CA GLU A 49 -8.51 -0.13 3.30
C GLU A 49 -8.30 -0.79 1.94
N LEU A 50 -7.69 -1.99 1.92
CA LEU A 50 -7.32 -2.75 0.72
C LEU A 50 -8.21 -3.98 0.49
#